data_AF-A0A2V2V0Y5-F1
#
_entry.id   AF-A0A2V2V0Y5-F1
#
_cell.length_a   1.000
_cell.length_b   1.000
_cell.length_c   1.000
_cell.angle_alpha   90.00
_cell.angle_beta   90.00
_cell.angle_gamma   90.00
#
_symmetry.space_group_name_H-M   'P 1'
#
loop_
_entity.id
_entity.type
_entity.pdbx_description
1 polymer ?
#
loop_
_entity_poly.entity_id
_entity_poly.type
_entity_poly.pdbx_seq_one_letter_code
_entity_poly.pdbx_strand_id
1 'polypeptide(L)'
;MLEAKGRAWQQRELEFTIPTNIEDVLFNGRPCFMEIKLDDFLALKLYGRGILRANRKVLLKEFFREPSKYIRDAGVLGAIQASVGYVRMDIAVWNEMIFDEDIRKLHENGVHKLFEWSEAAADVKASVERITKQFLDAAVIESMSPMTKSAPMKLEGCYESVYNASWHHFVKVPDGEGMGMEVREGEPPQSWK
;
A
#
# COMPACT_ATOMS: atom_id res chain seq x y z
N MET A 1 -12.34 31.45 28.16
CA MET A 1 -11.45 30.26 28.13
C MET A 1 -11.92 29.20 27.11
N LEU A 2 -13.22 28.90 27.03
CA LEU A 2 -13.80 27.98 26.02
C LEU A 2 -13.55 28.39 24.56
N GLU A 3 -13.68 29.67 24.21
CA GLU A 3 -13.44 30.13 22.83
C GLU A 3 -11.99 29.97 22.35
N ALA A 4 -11.01 30.18 23.24
CA ALA A 4 -9.59 29.99 22.90
C ALA A 4 -9.25 28.51 22.66
N LYS A 5 -9.87 27.61 23.43
CA LYS A 5 -9.77 26.15 23.22
C LYS A 5 -10.42 25.73 21.90
N GLY A 6 -11.58 26.27 21.57
CA GLY A 6 -12.26 26.00 20.30
C GLY A 6 -11.47 26.45 19.07
N ARG A 7 -10.86 27.64 19.12
CA ARG A 7 -10.00 28.14 18.03
C ARG A 7 -8.72 27.31 17.86
N ALA A 8 -8.07 26.91 18.97
CA ALA A 8 -6.90 26.04 18.91
C ALA A 8 -7.24 24.63 18.39
N TRP A 9 -8.43 24.12 18.73
CA TRP A 9 -8.94 22.84 18.24
C TRP A 9 -9.18 22.87 16.73
N GLN A 10 -9.87 23.89 16.22
CA GLN A 10 -10.07 24.07 14.78
C GLN A 10 -8.74 24.24 14.03
N GLN A 11 -7.78 24.95 14.61
CA GLN A 11 -6.49 25.17 13.97
C GLN A 11 -5.64 23.90 13.90
N ARG A 12 -5.66 23.06 14.94
CA ARG A 12 -5.01 21.73 14.89
C ARG A 12 -5.73 20.75 13.97
N GLU A 13 -7.06 20.76 13.95
CA GLU A 13 -7.83 19.95 13.00
C GLU A 13 -7.50 20.35 11.55
N LEU A 14 -7.34 21.65 11.27
CA LEU A 14 -6.88 22.17 9.98
C LEU A 14 -5.41 21.86 9.66
N GLU A 15 -4.57 21.55 10.65
CA GLU A 15 -3.20 21.08 10.41
C GLU A 15 -3.19 19.68 9.77
N PHE A 16 -4.23 18.88 10.00
CA PHE A 16 -4.48 17.68 9.21
C PHE A 16 -5.08 18.10 7.86
N THR A 17 -4.29 17.94 6.80
CA THR A 17 -4.63 18.41 5.44
C THR A 17 -5.91 17.77 4.89
N ILE A 18 -6.26 16.57 5.37
CA ILE A 18 -7.49 15.83 5.06
C ILE A 18 -7.87 15.05 6.33
N PRO A 19 -9.15 14.99 6.74
CA PRO A 19 -9.59 14.15 7.86
C PRO A 19 -9.49 12.65 7.48
N THR A 20 -8.31 12.08 7.63
CA THR A 20 -8.01 10.68 7.32
C THR A 20 -8.63 9.76 8.38
N ASN A 21 -9.39 8.76 7.94
CA ASN A 21 -9.89 7.70 8.81
C ASN A 21 -8.73 6.82 9.30
N ILE A 22 -8.85 6.26 10.49
CA ILE A 22 -7.83 5.34 11.01
C ILE A 22 -7.72 4.07 10.15
N GLU A 23 -8.81 3.61 9.55
CA GLU A 23 -8.84 2.47 8.63
C GLU A 23 -8.03 2.75 7.37
N ASP A 24 -8.20 3.95 6.79
CA ASP A 24 -7.46 4.34 5.59
C ASP A 24 -5.95 4.39 5.86
N VAL A 25 -5.55 4.80 7.07
CA VAL A 25 -4.14 4.80 7.51
C VAL A 25 -3.60 3.38 7.68
N LEU A 26 -4.33 2.52 8.38
CA LEU A 26 -3.87 1.18 8.73
C LEU A 26 -3.81 0.24 7.52
N PHE A 27 -4.81 0.32 6.64
CA PHE A 27 -4.86 -0.45 5.41
C PHE A 27 -4.11 0.22 4.25
N ASN A 28 -3.79 1.52 4.36
CA ASN A 28 -3.07 2.29 3.36
C ASN A 28 -3.66 2.13 1.94
N GLY A 29 -4.98 2.10 1.85
CA GLY A 29 -5.73 1.87 0.60
C GLY A 29 -5.45 0.53 -0.08
N ARG A 30 -4.84 -0.44 0.61
CA ARG A 30 -4.54 -1.77 0.06
C ARG A 30 -5.81 -2.64 0.08
N PRO A 31 -5.97 -3.54 -0.90
CA PRO A 31 -7.00 -4.56 -0.83
C PRO A 31 -6.82 -5.43 0.42
N CYS A 32 -7.91 -5.69 1.15
CA CYS A 32 -7.89 -6.53 2.34
C CYS A 32 -7.57 -7.98 1.97
N PHE A 33 -6.42 -8.49 2.40
CA PHE A 33 -5.98 -9.86 2.15
C PHE A 33 -6.83 -10.90 2.88
N MET A 34 -7.34 -10.56 4.07
CA MET A 34 -8.23 -11.41 4.86
C MET A 34 -9.42 -11.97 4.08
N GLU A 35 -9.95 -11.21 3.13
CA GLU A 35 -11.15 -11.53 2.36
C GLU A 35 -10.88 -12.31 1.06
N ILE A 36 -9.61 -12.57 0.76
CA ILE A 36 -9.23 -13.41 -0.39
C ILE A 36 -9.62 -14.86 -0.10
N LYS A 37 -10.07 -15.57 -1.14
CA LYS A 37 -10.34 -17.00 -1.04
C LYS A 37 -9.04 -17.81 -1.06
N LEU A 38 -9.05 -18.89 -0.28
CA LEU A 38 -7.90 -19.78 -0.15
C LEU A 38 -7.53 -20.42 -1.49
N ASP A 39 -8.49 -20.82 -2.33
CA ASP A 39 -8.17 -21.43 -3.63
C ASP A 39 -7.51 -20.45 -4.60
N ASP A 40 -7.98 -19.20 -4.64
CA ASP A 40 -7.37 -18.11 -5.42
C ASP A 40 -5.91 -17.89 -4.97
N PHE A 41 -5.68 -17.82 -3.65
CA PHE A 41 -4.33 -17.69 -3.10
C PHE A 41 -3.44 -18.90 -3.45
N LEU A 42 -3.91 -20.12 -3.24
CA LEU A 42 -3.17 -21.34 -3.53
C LEU A 42 -2.83 -21.44 -5.02
N ALA A 43 -3.77 -21.11 -5.90
CA ALA A 43 -3.57 -21.10 -7.34
C ALA A 43 -2.50 -20.09 -7.76
N LEU A 44 -2.59 -18.85 -7.27
CA LEU A 44 -1.75 -17.74 -7.73
C LEU A 44 -0.37 -17.71 -7.07
N LYS A 45 -0.25 -18.14 -5.81
CA LYS A 45 0.98 -18.00 -5.02
C LYS A 45 1.67 -19.32 -4.69
N LEU A 46 0.95 -20.44 -4.77
CA LEU A 46 1.42 -21.76 -4.34
C LEU A 46 1.25 -22.84 -5.42
N TYR A 47 1.13 -22.44 -6.69
CA TYR A 47 1.02 -23.31 -7.86
C TYR A 47 -0.11 -24.35 -7.76
N GLY A 48 -1.21 -23.98 -7.10
CA GLY A 48 -2.37 -24.83 -6.89
C GLY A 48 -2.18 -25.95 -5.86
N ARG A 49 -1.06 -25.97 -5.15
CA ARG A 49 -0.80 -26.95 -4.09
C ARG A 49 -1.84 -26.81 -2.98
N GLY A 50 -2.46 -27.93 -2.58
CA GLY A 50 -3.45 -27.94 -1.49
C GLY A 50 -4.87 -27.52 -1.88
N ILE A 51 -5.16 -27.28 -3.17
CA ILE A 51 -6.53 -27.00 -3.63
C ILE A 51 -7.39 -28.25 -3.47
N LEU A 52 -8.49 -28.12 -2.74
CA LEU A 52 -9.50 -29.16 -2.52
C LEU A 52 -10.89 -28.61 -2.85
N ARG A 53 -11.85 -29.47 -3.18
CA ARG A 53 -13.25 -29.02 -3.38
C ARG A 53 -13.83 -28.35 -2.13
N ALA A 54 -13.42 -28.82 -0.95
CA ALA A 54 -13.95 -28.39 0.33
C ALA A 54 -13.43 -27.01 0.79
N ASN A 55 -12.29 -26.54 0.28
CA ASN A 55 -11.63 -25.33 0.79
C ASN A 55 -11.72 -24.12 -0.18
N ARG A 56 -12.48 -24.24 -1.28
CA ARG A 56 -12.65 -23.19 -2.31
C ARG A 56 -13.30 -21.89 -1.85
N LYS A 57 -14.09 -21.94 -0.77
CA LYS A 57 -14.82 -20.76 -0.25
C LYS A 57 -14.25 -20.25 1.06
N VAL A 58 -13.18 -20.86 1.54
CA VAL A 58 -12.55 -20.50 2.81
C VAL A 58 -11.80 -19.20 2.61
N LEU A 59 -12.03 -18.23 3.50
CA LEU A 59 -11.31 -16.97 3.47
C LEU A 59 -9.93 -17.13 4.13
N LEU A 60 -8.95 -16.33 3.74
CA LEU A 60 -7.61 -16.40 4.32
C LEU A 60 -7.63 -16.17 5.83
N LYS A 61 -8.45 -15.23 6.34
CA LYS A 61 -8.60 -15.02 7.78
C LYS A 61 -9.06 -16.26 8.56
N GLU A 62 -9.82 -17.15 7.93
CA GLU A 62 -10.26 -18.40 8.54
C GLU A 62 -9.19 -19.48 8.42
N PHE A 63 -8.52 -19.54 7.26
CA PHE A 63 -7.46 -20.50 7.00
C PHE A 63 -6.26 -20.30 7.93
N PHE A 64 -5.74 -19.07 8.06
CA PHE A 64 -4.55 -18.80 8.86
C PHE A 64 -4.75 -18.96 10.37
N ARG A 65 -5.99 -19.00 10.86
CA ARG A 65 -6.30 -19.38 12.25
C ARG A 65 -5.98 -20.85 12.53
N GLU A 66 -6.29 -21.74 11.59
CA GLU A 66 -6.09 -23.18 11.75
C GLU A 66 -5.86 -23.88 10.39
N PRO A 67 -4.66 -23.77 9.80
CA PRO A 67 -4.39 -24.28 8.44
C PRO A 67 -4.63 -25.79 8.29
N SER A 68 -4.34 -26.56 9.34
CA SER A 68 -4.49 -28.02 9.39
C SER A 68 -5.95 -28.50 9.26
N LYS A 69 -6.92 -27.65 9.60
CA LYS A 69 -8.35 -27.93 9.41
C LYS A 69 -8.73 -28.03 7.93
N TYR A 70 -8.08 -27.24 7.09
CA TYR A 70 -8.40 -27.10 5.66
C TYR A 70 -7.44 -27.87 4.75
N ILE A 71 -6.20 -28.12 5.21
CA ILE A 71 -5.20 -28.96 4.53
C ILE A 71 -4.72 -30.02 5.53
N ARG A 72 -5.35 -31.20 5.49
CA ARG A 72 -5.08 -32.28 6.45
C ARG A 72 -3.81 -33.08 6.13
N ASP A 73 -3.37 -33.05 4.88
CA ASP A 73 -2.11 -33.67 4.49
C ASP A 73 -0.95 -32.84 5.05
N ALA A 74 -0.30 -33.38 6.08
CA ALA A 74 0.78 -32.70 6.78
C ALA A 74 2.01 -32.45 5.90
N GLY A 75 2.28 -33.31 4.91
CA GLY A 75 3.39 -33.12 3.98
C GLY A 75 3.12 -31.97 3.01
N VAL A 76 1.89 -31.90 2.49
CA VAL A 76 1.44 -30.79 1.63
C VAL A 76 1.44 -29.47 2.42
N LEU A 77 0.85 -29.46 3.62
CA LEU A 77 0.79 -28.28 4.46
C LEU A 77 2.19 -27.80 4.86
N GLY A 78 3.08 -28.70 5.29
CA GLY A 78 4.45 -28.35 5.64
C GLY A 78 5.22 -27.73 4.48
N ALA A 79 5.06 -28.26 3.26
CA ALA A 79 5.68 -27.68 2.07
C ALA A 79 5.09 -26.32 1.68
N ILE A 80 3.78 -26.10 1.90
CA ILE A 80 3.15 -24.78 1.73
C ILE A 80 3.71 -23.79 2.75
N GLN A 81 3.78 -24.17 4.03
CA GLN A 81 4.25 -23.31 5.11
C GLN A 81 5.72 -22.92 4.95
N ALA A 82 6.54 -23.79 4.35
CA ALA A 82 7.93 -23.49 4.02
C ALA A 82 8.10 -22.46 2.89
N SER A 83 7.02 -22.11 2.17
CA SER A 83 7.10 -21.17 1.06
C SER A 83 7.11 -19.70 1.54
N VAL A 84 7.91 -18.87 0.85
CA VAL A 84 7.94 -17.42 1.10
C VAL A 84 6.56 -16.78 0.85
N GLY A 85 5.80 -17.30 -0.12
CA GLY A 85 4.45 -16.82 -0.43
C GLY A 85 3.47 -17.02 0.73
N TYR A 86 3.54 -18.17 1.41
CA TYR A 86 2.77 -18.44 2.61
C TYR A 86 3.15 -17.49 3.73
N VAL A 87 4.45 -17.40 4.08
CA VAL A 87 4.91 -16.57 5.22
C VAL A 87 4.53 -15.11 5.04
N ARG A 88 4.67 -14.56 3.83
CA ARG A 88 4.26 -13.17 3.55
C ARG A 88 2.77 -12.95 3.73
N MET A 89 1.96 -13.91 3.26
CA MET A 89 0.51 -13.81 3.35
C MET A 89 0.01 -14.01 4.79
N ASP A 90 0.62 -14.93 5.53
CA ASP A 90 0.33 -15.17 6.94
C ASP A 90 0.50 -13.88 7.76
N ILE A 91 1.66 -13.23 7.63
CA ILE A 91 1.95 -11.95 8.30
C ILE A 91 0.97 -10.86 7.88
N ALA A 92 0.67 -10.74 6.58
CA ALA A 92 -0.24 -9.71 6.08
C ALA A 92 -1.65 -9.88 6.66
N VAL A 93 -2.20 -11.09 6.56
CA VAL A 93 -3.53 -11.43 7.08
C VAL A 93 -3.59 -11.24 8.60
N TRP A 94 -2.56 -11.66 9.32
CA TRP A 94 -2.48 -11.48 10.77
C TRP A 94 -2.47 -10.00 11.18
N ASN A 95 -1.67 -9.17 10.51
CA ASN A 95 -1.63 -7.74 10.78
C ASN A 95 -2.98 -7.08 10.53
N GLU A 96 -3.63 -7.41 9.41
CA GLU A 96 -4.96 -6.90 9.13
C GLU A 96 -5.97 -7.34 10.22
N MET A 97 -5.90 -8.60 10.70
CA MET A 97 -6.80 -9.08 11.77
C MET A 97 -6.61 -8.31 13.07
N ILE A 98 -5.37 -7.95 13.38
CA ILE A 98 -5.03 -7.09 14.51
C ILE A 98 -5.62 -5.69 14.30
N PHE A 99 -5.48 -5.12 13.10
CA PHE A 99 -6.02 -3.80 12.78
C PHE A 99 -7.54 -3.77 12.93
N ASP A 100 -8.28 -4.73 12.39
CA ASP A 100 -9.74 -4.80 12.52
C ASP A 100 -10.19 -4.77 13.99
N GLU A 101 -9.53 -5.57 14.83
CA GLU A 101 -9.85 -5.65 16.24
C GLU A 101 -9.50 -4.36 17.00
N ASP A 102 -8.37 -3.75 16.69
CA ASP A 102 -7.98 -2.49 17.31
C ASP A 102 -8.82 -1.30 16.83
N ILE A 103 -9.21 -1.26 15.54
CA ILE A 103 -10.15 -0.28 15.00
C ILE A 103 -11.47 -0.35 15.78
N ARG A 104 -12.00 -1.56 16.03
CA ARG A 104 -13.21 -1.74 16.83
C ARG A 104 -13.06 -1.15 18.24
N LYS A 105 -11.95 -1.44 18.93
CA LYS A 105 -11.65 -0.86 20.26
C LYS A 105 -11.54 0.66 20.20
N LEU A 106 -10.88 1.21 19.17
CA LEU A 106 -10.72 2.65 18.99
C LEU A 106 -12.07 3.32 18.77
N HIS A 107 -12.94 2.73 17.95
CA HIS A 107 -14.31 3.20 17.73
C HIS A 107 -15.15 3.18 19.01
N GLU A 108 -15.03 2.15 19.83
CA GLU A 108 -15.70 2.08 21.15
C GLU A 108 -15.23 3.20 22.10
N ASN A 109 -13.99 3.68 21.92
CA ASN A 109 -13.42 4.81 22.66
C ASN A 109 -13.60 6.17 21.94
N GLY A 110 -14.37 6.21 20.85
CA GLY A 110 -14.65 7.43 20.09
C GLY A 110 -13.50 7.96 19.23
N VAL A 111 -12.55 7.10 18.87
CA VAL A 111 -11.42 7.43 17.97
C VAL A 111 -11.69 6.82 16.59
N HIS A 112 -12.10 7.64 15.64
CA HIS A 112 -12.40 7.30 14.24
C HIS A 112 -11.42 7.94 13.26
N LYS A 113 -10.83 9.09 13.63
CA LYS A 113 -9.95 9.89 12.80
C LYS A 113 -8.53 9.91 13.34
N LEU A 114 -7.56 10.14 12.45
CA LEU A 114 -6.16 10.24 12.82
C LEU A 114 -5.88 11.39 13.82
N PHE A 115 -6.62 12.50 13.69
CA PHE A 115 -6.53 13.59 14.66
C PHE A 115 -7.01 13.18 16.06
N GLU A 116 -8.12 12.43 16.14
CA GLU A 116 -8.65 11.91 17.42
C GLU A 116 -7.66 10.94 18.05
N TRP A 117 -6.98 10.11 17.24
CA TRP A 117 -5.84 9.33 17.71
C TRP A 117 -4.73 10.20 18.29
N SER A 118 -4.37 11.32 17.64
CA SER A 118 -3.30 12.20 18.13
C SER A 118 -3.57 12.73 19.55
N GLU A 119 -4.83 13.07 19.85
CA GLU A 119 -5.30 13.60 21.14
C GLU A 119 -5.80 12.52 22.11
N ALA A 120 -5.86 11.25 21.70
CA ALA A 120 -6.37 10.16 22.52
C ALA A 120 -5.59 9.99 23.82
N ALA A 121 -6.31 9.64 24.88
CA ALA A 121 -5.74 9.40 26.20
C ALA A 121 -4.76 8.21 26.19
N ALA A 122 -3.79 8.21 27.11
CA ALA A 122 -2.69 7.23 27.11
C ALA A 122 -3.17 5.79 27.33
N ASP A 123 -4.25 5.61 28.08
CA ASP A 123 -4.94 4.32 28.30
C ASP A 123 -5.60 3.81 27.02
N VAL A 124 -6.29 4.68 26.26
CA VAL A 124 -6.83 4.33 24.92
C VAL A 124 -5.70 3.90 23.98
N LYS A 125 -4.59 4.66 23.94
CA LYS A 125 -3.41 4.32 23.13
C LYS A 125 -2.70 3.04 23.57
N ALA A 126 -2.85 2.63 24.82
CA ALA A 126 -2.28 1.38 25.35
C ALA A 126 -3.18 0.16 25.11
N SER A 127 -4.45 0.37 24.72
CA SER A 127 -5.42 -0.71 24.47
C SER A 127 -5.25 -1.41 23.10
N VAL A 128 -4.52 -0.77 22.19
CA VAL A 128 -4.22 -1.28 20.85
C VAL A 128 -2.88 -2.01 20.80
N GLU A 129 -2.72 -2.89 19.82
CA GLU A 129 -1.46 -3.57 19.57
C GLU A 129 -0.37 -2.60 19.13
N ARG A 130 0.88 -2.99 19.45
CA ARG A 130 2.07 -2.16 19.18
C ARG A 130 2.19 -1.78 17.70
N ILE A 131 1.82 -2.69 16.80
CA ILE A 131 1.90 -2.45 15.36
C ILE A 131 0.91 -1.35 14.94
N THR A 132 -0.34 -1.43 15.37
CA THR A 132 -1.38 -0.41 15.13
C THR A 132 -0.92 0.95 15.61
N LYS A 133 -0.41 1.00 16.85
CA LYS A 133 0.15 2.22 17.44
C LYS A 133 1.26 2.82 16.58
N GLN A 134 2.22 2.00 16.12
CA GLN A 134 3.34 2.46 15.29
C GLN A 134 2.89 3.08 13.98
N PHE A 135 1.90 2.49 13.30
CA PHE A 135 1.36 3.02 12.05
C PHE A 135 0.63 4.34 12.27
N LEU A 136 -0.23 4.44 13.28
CA LEU A 136 -0.97 5.67 13.57
C LEU A 136 -0.04 6.80 14.04
N ASP A 137 0.94 6.51 14.90
CA ASP A 137 1.92 7.51 15.35
C ASP A 137 2.79 8.00 14.19
N ALA A 138 3.21 7.10 13.28
CA ALA A 138 3.94 7.48 12.08
C ALA A 138 3.11 8.39 11.16
N ALA A 139 1.82 8.06 10.96
CA ALA A 139 0.94 8.87 10.13
C ALA A 139 0.67 10.25 10.74
N VAL A 140 0.57 10.39 12.06
CA VAL A 140 0.51 11.70 12.74
C VAL A 140 1.77 12.52 12.49
N ILE A 141 2.96 11.90 12.56
CA ILE A 141 4.22 12.61 12.29
C ILE A 141 4.28 13.08 10.83
N GLU A 142 3.88 12.22 9.89
CA GLU A 142 3.85 12.53 8.47
C GLU A 142 2.86 13.65 8.14
N SER A 143 1.65 13.62 8.71
CA SER A 143 0.63 14.64 8.48
C SER A 143 1.03 16.03 8.97
N MET A 144 1.89 16.10 10.00
CA MET A 144 2.38 17.34 10.59
C MET A 144 3.63 17.90 9.89
N SER A 145 4.24 17.15 8.98
CA SER A 145 5.49 17.56 8.31
C SER A 145 5.24 18.72 7.33
N PRO A 146 6.02 19.82 7.38
CA PRO A 146 5.90 20.94 6.46
C PRO A 146 6.27 20.58 5.00
N MET A 147 6.84 19.40 4.74
CA MET A 147 7.19 18.95 3.39
C MET A 147 5.97 18.84 2.46
N THR A 148 4.79 18.57 3.01
CA THR A 148 3.51 18.54 2.28
C THR A 148 2.93 19.93 2.02
N LYS A 149 3.47 20.98 2.69
CA LYS A 149 3.07 22.39 2.56
C LYS A 149 3.88 23.17 1.54
N SER A 150 4.96 22.63 0.98
CA SER A 150 5.64 23.32 -0.11
C SER A 150 4.76 23.22 -1.36
N ALA A 151 4.31 24.38 -1.85
CA ALA A 151 3.86 24.55 -3.23
C ALA A 151 4.77 23.75 -4.17
N PRO A 152 4.27 23.17 -5.28
CA PRO A 152 5.13 22.47 -6.23
C PRO A 152 6.30 23.39 -6.50
N MET A 153 7.49 22.96 -6.07
CA MET A 153 8.70 23.73 -6.23
C MET A 153 8.85 23.80 -7.75
N LYS A 154 8.41 24.91 -8.36
CA LYS A 154 8.62 25.13 -9.77
C LYS A 154 10.12 25.07 -9.91
N LEU A 155 10.62 23.96 -10.46
CA LEU A 155 11.99 23.86 -10.91
C LEU A 155 12.10 24.78 -12.13
N GLU A 156 12.08 26.09 -11.87
CA GLU A 156 12.33 27.13 -12.85
C GLU A 156 13.78 26.94 -13.29
N GLY A 157 13.94 26.39 -14.50
CA GLY A 157 15.24 26.06 -15.09
C GLY A 157 15.51 24.58 -15.36
N CYS A 158 14.65 23.63 -14.98
CA CYS A 158 14.85 22.20 -15.33
C CYS A 158 14.00 21.72 -16.53
N TYR A 159 13.13 22.57 -17.08
CA TYR A 159 12.23 22.24 -18.19
C TYR A 159 12.61 22.93 -19.51
N GLU A 160 13.88 23.30 -19.68
CA GLU A 160 14.43 23.80 -20.95
C GLU A 160 15.25 22.70 -21.66
N SER A 161 15.71 21.67 -20.95
CA SER A 161 16.61 20.64 -21.48
C SER A 161 15.92 19.49 -22.23
N VAL A 162 14.61 19.28 -22.01
CA VAL A 162 13.82 18.28 -22.77
C VAL A 162 13.42 18.83 -24.15
N TYR A 163 13.25 20.16 -24.28
CA TYR A 163 12.93 20.80 -25.55
C TYR A 163 14.14 21.04 -26.45
N ASN A 164 15.35 21.05 -25.89
CA ASN A 164 16.61 21.18 -26.64
C ASN A 164 17.29 19.84 -26.95
N ALA A 165 16.61 18.71 -26.72
CA ALA A 165 17.09 17.43 -27.19
C ALA A 165 16.90 17.34 -28.72
N SER A 166 18.00 17.53 -29.47
CA SER A 166 18.04 17.24 -30.90
C SER A 166 17.73 15.76 -31.12
N TRP A 167 16.59 15.43 -31.71
CA TRP A 167 16.26 14.05 -32.05
C TRP A 167 17.20 13.58 -33.17
N HIS A 168 18.05 12.60 -32.88
CA HIS A 168 18.78 11.83 -33.90
C HIS A 168 17.98 10.57 -34.21
N HIS A 169 17.61 10.39 -35.47
CA HIS A 169 16.89 9.20 -35.92
C HIS A 169 17.81 8.31 -36.77
N PHE A 170 17.65 7.00 -36.62
CA PHE A 170 18.41 6.00 -37.36
C PHE A 170 17.60 5.53 -38.57
N VAL A 171 18.12 5.77 -39.77
CA VAL A 171 17.54 5.28 -41.03
C VAL A 171 18.34 4.08 -41.51
N LYS A 172 17.65 2.98 -41.78
CA LYS A 172 18.26 1.79 -42.38
C LYS A 172 18.35 2.00 -43.90
N VAL A 173 19.55 2.09 -44.44
CA VAL A 173 19.78 2.14 -45.89
C VAL A 173 19.82 0.70 -46.41
N PRO A 174 18.96 0.30 -47.38
CA PRO A 174 19.04 -1.00 -47.98
C PRO A 174 19.85 -0.90 -49.27
N ASP A 175 21.16 -1.14 -49.20
CA ASP A 175 21.86 -1.68 -50.36
C ASP A 175 23.07 -2.52 -49.95
N GLY A 176 23.40 -3.49 -50.79
CA GLY A 176 24.12 -4.72 -50.46
C GLY A 176 25.54 -4.58 -49.89
N GLU A 177 25.92 -5.62 -49.12
CA GLU A 177 27.27 -5.93 -48.61
C GLU A 177 27.87 -4.93 -47.60
N GLY A 178 27.20 -4.78 -46.45
CA GLY A 178 27.81 -4.27 -45.22
C GLY A 178 26.83 -3.47 -44.38
N MET A 179 26.63 -3.84 -43.11
CA MET A 179 25.71 -3.12 -42.22
C MET A 179 26.39 -1.86 -41.66
N GLY A 180 26.43 -0.79 -42.46
CA GLY A 180 26.83 0.55 -42.03
C GLY A 180 25.63 1.32 -41.43
N MET A 181 25.82 1.93 -40.27
CA MET A 181 24.84 2.84 -39.64
C MET A 181 25.29 4.29 -39.87
N GLU A 182 24.44 5.13 -40.47
CA GLU A 182 24.68 6.57 -40.57
C GLU A 182 23.68 7.31 -39.66
N VAL A 183 24.20 8.13 -38.74
CA VAL A 183 23.40 8.98 -37.86
C VAL A 183 23.14 10.30 -38.58
N ARG A 184 21.87 10.66 -38.78
CA ARG A 184 21.48 11.97 -39.31
C ARG A 184 20.78 12.79 -38.23
N GLU A 185 21.14 14.06 -38.16
CA GLU A 185 20.54 15.03 -37.25
C GLU A 185 19.25 15.59 -37.86
N GLY A 186 18.14 15.55 -37.11
CA GLY A 186 16.85 16.07 -37.54
C GLY A 186 15.67 15.15 -37.25
N GLU A 187 14.48 15.75 -37.22
CA GLU A 187 13.22 15.07 -36.92
C GLU A 187 12.81 14.14 -38.10
N PRO A 188 12.43 12.86 -37.83
CA PRO A 188 12.03 11.95 -38.89
C PRO A 188 10.73 12.41 -39.56
N PRO A 189 10.57 12.27 -40.89
CA PRO A 189 9.32 12.60 -41.55
C PRO A 189 8.18 11.76 -40.97
N GLN A 190 7.10 12.41 -40.50
CA GLN A 190 5.94 11.74 -39.91
C GLN A 190 5.35 10.70 -40.88
N SER A 191 5.24 9.46 -40.41
CA SER A 191 4.87 8.30 -41.24
C SER A 191 3.36 8.04 -41.34
N TRP A 192 2.51 9.00 -40.99
CA TRP A 192 1.05 8.86 -41.05
C TRP A 192 0.37 10.24 -41.05
N LYS A 193 -0.74 10.34 -41.80
CA LYS A 193 -1.60 11.54 -41.92
C LYS A 193 -2.68 11.56 -40.85
#